data_AF-A0A662F2Z6-F1
#
_entry.id   AF-A0A662F2Z6-F1
#
_cell.length_a   1.000
_cell.length_b   1.000
_cell.length_c   1.000
_cell.angle_alpha   90.00
_cell.angle_beta   90.00
_cell.angle_gamma   90.00
#
_symmetry.space_group_name_H-M   'P 1'
#
loop_
_entity.id
_entity.type
_entity.pdbx_description
1 polymer ?
#
loop_
_entity_poly.entity_id
_entity_poly.type
_entity_poly.pdbx_seq_one_letter_code
_entity_poly.pdbx_strand_id
1 'polypeptide(L)'
;LRYRRNHPVVESPPNLAGGNDPAVIVECEDRWQRIREGLSRLPYSYRAPLVLRFYNDLSYREISEILSIPEGTVKTRIHRGKAMLKREVEGEVIDYG
;
A
#
# COMPACT_ATOMS: atom_id res chain seq x y z
N LEU A 1 -15.06 -20.14 -6.28
CA LEU A 1 -13.60 -20.05 -6.09
C LEU A 1 -13.03 -19.03 -7.07
N ARG A 2 -13.10 -17.73 -6.74
CA ARG A 2 -12.65 -16.63 -7.61
C ARG A 2 -11.22 -16.24 -7.24
N TYR A 3 -10.28 -17.16 -7.42
CA TYR A 3 -8.85 -16.87 -7.28
C TYR A 3 -8.28 -16.49 -8.65
N ARG A 4 -8.74 -15.36 -9.20
CA ARG A 4 -8.18 -14.79 -10.43
C ARG A 4 -8.57 -13.31 -10.56
N ARG A 5 -7.79 -12.45 -9.90
CA ARG A 5 -7.58 -11.03 -10.25
C ARG A 5 -6.54 -10.44 -9.29
N ASN A 6 -5.33 -10.23 -9.83
CA ASN A 6 -4.25 -9.39 -9.29
C ASN A 6 -3.96 -9.47 -7.78
N HIS A 7 -3.30 -10.53 -7.36
CA HIS A 7 -2.43 -10.46 -6.19
C HIS A 7 -1.12 -9.82 -6.67
N PRO A 8 -0.74 -8.59 -6.28
CA PRO A 8 0.60 -8.10 -6.52
C PRO A 8 1.52 -8.96 -5.67
N VAL A 9 2.14 -9.93 -6.32
CA VAL A 9 3.29 -10.63 -5.77
C VAL A 9 4.34 -9.54 -5.54
N VAL A 10 4.47 -9.06 -4.30
CA VAL A 10 5.62 -8.23 -3.89
C VAL A 10 6.80 -9.18 -3.61
N GLU A 11 7.07 -10.06 -4.57
CA GLU A 11 8.31 -10.83 -4.67
C GLU A 11 8.78 -10.64 -6.09
N SER A 12 9.64 -9.63 -6.27
CA SER A 12 10.34 -9.22 -7.49
C SER A 12 9.45 -8.97 -8.73
N PRO A 13 9.72 -7.89 -9.50
CA PRO A 13 8.96 -7.66 -10.73
C PRO A 13 9.11 -8.87 -11.68
N PRO A 14 8.02 -9.48 -12.17
CA PRO A 14 8.12 -10.46 -13.24
C PRO A 14 8.74 -9.75 -14.44
N ASN A 15 9.74 -10.38 -15.05
CA ASN A 15 10.46 -9.89 -16.23
C ASN A 15 9.48 -9.37 -17.31
N LEU A 16 9.29 -8.05 -17.37
CA LEU A 16 8.46 -7.37 -18.36
C LEU A 16 9.34 -6.96 -19.53
N ALA A 17 9.49 -7.87 -20.48
CA ALA A 17 9.80 -7.63 -21.90
C ALA A 17 10.56 -6.33 -22.20
N GLY A 18 11.86 -6.28 -21.86
CA GLY A 18 12.70 -5.14 -22.20
C GLY A 18 14.02 -5.06 -21.44
N GLY A 19 14.88 -6.07 -21.58
CA GLY A 19 16.28 -5.98 -21.17
C GLY A 19 16.52 -6.09 -19.67
N ASN A 20 17.53 -6.88 -19.31
CA ASN A 20 18.06 -7.00 -17.95
C ASN A 20 18.87 -5.74 -17.60
N ASP A 21 18.28 -4.54 -17.74
CA ASP A 21 18.93 -3.27 -17.45
C ASP A 21 19.00 -3.08 -15.92
N PRO A 22 20.19 -3.13 -15.31
CA PRO A 22 20.34 -3.00 -13.87
C PRO A 22 19.80 -1.68 -13.34
N ALA A 23 19.83 -0.60 -14.13
CA ALA A 23 19.34 0.71 -13.69
C ALA A 23 17.83 0.68 -13.44
N VAL A 24 17.06 0.03 -14.31
CA VAL A 24 15.59 -0.09 -14.18
C VAL A 24 15.21 -0.99 -13.00
N ILE A 25 16.00 -2.04 -12.74
CA ILE A 25 15.80 -2.95 -11.60
C ILE A 25 16.07 -2.21 -10.29
N VAL A 26 17.18 -1.48 -10.19
CA VAL A 26 17.57 -0.70 -9.00
C VAL A 26 16.57 0.41 -8.70
N GLU A 27 16.12 1.17 -9.70
CA GLU A 27 15.11 2.23 -9.51
C GLU A 27 13.77 1.67 -8.99
N CYS A 28 13.41 0.46 -9.39
CA CYS A 28 12.20 -0.20 -8.92
C CYS A 28 12.34 -0.66 -7.46
N GLU A 29 13.48 -1.25 -7.10
CA GLU A 29 13.77 -1.68 -5.72
C GLU A 29 13.75 -0.50 -4.74
N ASP A 30 14.40 0.62 -5.10
CA ASP A 30 14.41 1.84 -4.29
C ASP A 30 13.00 2.38 -4.04
N ARG A 31 12.15 2.39 -5.07
CA ARG A 31 10.77 2.85 -4.95
C ARG A 31 9.94 1.94 -4.06
N TRP A 32 10.10 0.62 -4.19
CA TRP A 32 9.38 -0.35 -3.35
C TRP A 32 9.81 -0.27 -1.89
N GLN A 33 11.10 -0.07 -1.64
CA GLN A 33 11.62 0.13 -0.29
C GLN A 33 11.02 1.38 0.36
N ARG A 34 10.98 2.52 -0.36
CA ARG A 34 10.36 3.76 0.15
C ARG A 34 8.88 3.59 0.49
N ILE A 35 8.12 2.84 -0.31
CA ILE A 35 6.70 2.56 -0.02
C ILE A 35 6.56 1.71 1.25
N ARG A 36 7.41 0.68 1.40
CA ARG A 36 7.38 -0.20 2.58
C ARG A 36 7.74 0.56 3.86
N GLU A 37 8.76 1.42 3.79
CA GLU A 37 9.16 2.29 4.90
C GLU A 37 8.09 3.34 5.20
N GLY A 38 7.50 3.98 4.18
CA GLY A 38 6.40 4.92 4.39
C GLY A 38 5.20 4.26 5.07
N LEU A 39 4.82 3.05 4.62
CA LEU A 39 3.75 2.29 5.26
C LEU A 39 4.07 1.92 6.71
N SER A 40 5.32 1.64 7.06
CA SER A 40 5.70 1.27 8.43
C SER A 40 5.59 2.45 9.41
N ARG A 41 5.78 3.68 8.91
CA ARG A 41 5.65 4.94 9.67
C ARG A 41 4.22 5.41 9.85
N LEU A 42 3.29 4.98 9.00
CA LEU A 42 1.88 5.32 9.14
C LEU A 42 1.29 4.73 10.43
N PRO A 43 0.45 5.50 11.17
CA PRO A 43 -0.31 4.96 12.29
C PRO A 43 -1.16 3.76 11.85
N TYR A 44 -1.31 2.77 12.74
CA TYR A 44 -2.02 1.52 12.45
C TYR A 44 -3.43 1.74 11.88
N SER A 45 -4.13 2.75 12.38
CA SER A 45 -5.48 3.15 11.96
C SER A 45 -5.58 3.51 10.47
N TYR A 46 -4.50 4.00 9.87
CA TYR A 46 -4.42 4.31 8.43
C TYR A 46 -3.75 3.18 7.65
N ARG A 47 -2.72 2.55 8.23
CA ARG A 47 -1.99 1.44 7.60
C ARG A 47 -2.87 0.21 7.37
N ALA A 48 -3.62 -0.23 8.37
CA ALA A 48 -4.40 -1.47 8.28
C ALA A 48 -5.45 -1.45 7.15
N PRO A 49 -6.30 -0.42 7.00
CA PRO A 49 -7.22 -0.32 5.87
C PRO A 49 -6.54 -0.29 4.50
N LEU A 50 -5.36 0.33 4.39
CA LEU A 50 -4.59 0.34 3.14
C LEU A 50 -4.07 -1.05 2.79
N VAL A 51 -3.48 -1.75 3.77
CA VAL A 51 -2.95 -3.11 3.56
C VAL A 51 -4.08 -4.05 3.13
N LEU A 52 -5.18 -4.06 3.89
CA LEU A 52 -6.33 -4.90 3.58
C LEU A 52 -6.94 -4.57 2.19
N ARG A 53 -6.96 -3.29 1.80
CA ARG A 53 -7.51 -2.89 0.50
C ARG A 53 -6.59 -3.25 -0.67
N PHE A 54 -5.29 -3.02 -0.55
CA PHE A 54 -4.36 -3.08 -1.69
C PHE A 54 -3.58 -4.39 -1.77
N TYR A 55 -3.33 -5.06 -0.65
CA TYR A 55 -2.62 -6.34 -0.62
C TYR A 55 -3.59 -7.52 -0.59
N ASN A 56 -4.69 -7.40 0.16
CA ASN A 56 -5.68 -8.48 0.27
C ASN A 56 -6.88 -8.31 -0.70
N ASP A 57 -6.91 -7.22 -1.49
CA ASP A 57 -7.99 -6.83 -2.40
C ASP A 57 -9.41 -6.90 -1.78
N LEU A 58 -9.52 -6.61 -0.48
CA LEU A 58 -10.79 -6.65 0.22
C LEU A 58 -11.66 -5.44 -0.13
N SER A 59 -12.97 -5.63 -0.14
CA SER A 59 -13.94 -4.56 -0.29
C SER A 59 -14.02 -3.68 0.97
N TYR A 60 -14.55 -2.47 0.84
CA TYR A 60 -14.74 -1.58 2.01
C TYR A 60 -15.62 -2.20 3.09
N ARG A 61 -16.59 -3.03 2.69
CA ARG A 61 -17.46 -3.78 3.59
C ARG A 61 -16.69 -4.85 4.36
N GLU A 62 -15.91 -5.68 3.68
CA GLU A 62 -15.09 -6.72 4.35
C GLU A 62 -14.07 -6.08 5.31
N ILE A 63 -13.48 -4.95 4.93
CA ILE A 63 -12.56 -4.20 5.80
C ILE A 63 -13.29 -3.63 7.02
N SER A 64 -14.50 -3.10 6.82
CA SER A 64 -15.38 -2.61 7.89
C SER A 64 -15.68 -3.69 8.91
N GLU A 65 -16.00 -4.90 8.43
CA GLU A 65 -16.27 -6.07 9.27
C GLU A 65 -15.01 -6.53 10.03
N ILE A 66 -13.85 -6.65 9.35
CA ILE A 66 -12.57 -7.07 9.96
C ILE A 66 -12.09 -6.08 11.04
N LEU A 67 -12.15 -4.79 10.75
CA LEU A 67 -11.65 -3.75 11.64
C LEU A 67 -12.70 -3.26 12.65
N SER A 68 -13.94 -3.76 12.57
CA SER A 68 -15.06 -3.35 13.42
C SER A 68 -15.27 -1.83 13.46
N ILE A 69 -15.20 -1.19 12.29
CA ILE A 69 -15.42 0.26 12.10
C ILE A 69 -16.37 0.51 10.93
N PRO A 70 -17.14 1.62 10.90
CA PRO A 70 -18.05 1.89 9.79
C PRO A 70 -17.35 2.01 8.43
N GLU A 71 -18.01 1.57 7.35
CA GLU A 71 -17.49 1.72 5.97
C GLU A 71 -17.11 3.17 5.61
N GLY A 72 -17.87 4.16 6.11
CA GLY A 72 -17.54 5.58 5.93
C GLY A 72 -16.19 5.96 6.57
N THR A 73 -15.89 5.37 7.73
CA THR A 73 -14.59 5.51 8.41
C THR A 73 -13.48 4.79 7.66
N VAL A 74 -13.75 3.61 7.10
CA VAL A 74 -12.79 2.88 6.23
C VAL A 74 -12.40 3.74 5.03
N LYS A 75 -13.39 4.27 4.29
CA LYS A 75 -13.15 5.15 3.13
C LYS A 75 -12.31 6.37 3.50
N THR A 76 -12.66 7.02 4.62
CA THR A 76 -11.94 8.21 5.11
C THR A 76 -10.50 7.87 5.51
N ARG A 77 -10.29 6.75 6.22
CA ARG A 77 -8.95 6.28 6.62
C ARG A 77 -8.10 5.88 5.42
N ILE A 78 -8.67 5.24 4.41
CA ILE A 78 -7.95 4.91 3.16
C ILE A 78 -7.56 6.19 2.43
N HIS A 79 -8.48 7.16 2.31
CA HIS A 79 -8.19 8.44 1.64
C HIS A 79 -7.06 9.19 2.35
N ARG A 80 -7.18 9.41 3.67
CA ARG A 80 -6.16 10.09 4.48
C ARG A 80 -4.84 9.32 4.51
N GLY A 81 -4.91 7.99 4.65
CA GLY A 81 -3.73 7.13 4.64
C GLY A 81 -2.96 7.20 3.32
N LYS A 82 -3.63 7.26 2.17
CA LYS A 82 -2.95 7.47 0.87
C LYS A 82 -2.21 8.80 0.82
N ALA A 83 -2.83 9.87 1.33
CA ALA A 83 -2.20 11.20 1.38
C ALA A 83 -0.98 11.20 2.32
N MET A 84 -1.08 10.55 3.48
CA MET A 84 0.04 10.39 4.42
C MET A 84 1.18 9.58 3.81
N LEU A 85 0.87 8.44 3.19
CA LEU A 85 1.85 7.58 2.54
C LEU A 85 2.59 8.32 1.42
N LYS A 86 1.87 9.10 0.61
CA LYS A 86 2.48 9.91 -0.45
C LYS A 86 3.55 10.84 0.13
N ARG A 87 3.22 11.55 1.22
CA ARG A 87 4.12 12.51 1.86
C ARG A 87 5.33 11.82 2.50
N GLU A 88 5.15 10.65 3.13
CA GLU A 88 6.27 9.84 3.63
C GLU A 88 7.22 9.38 2.51
N VAL A 89 6.68 8.96 1.35
CA VAL A 89 7.48 8.54 0.19
C VAL A 89 8.19 9.72 -0.48
N GLU A 90 7.58 10.91 -0.43
CA GLU A 90 8.17 12.17 -0.91
C GLU A 90 9.19 12.78 0.08
N GLY A 91 9.36 12.19 1.26
CA GLY A 91 10.33 12.63 2.27
C GLY A 91 9.85 13.80 3.13
N GLU A 92 8.57 14.14 3.10
CA GLU A 92 7.98 15.07 4.07
C GLU A 92 7.82 14.35 5.41
N VAL A 93 8.63 14.72 6.41
CA VAL A 93 8.44 14.26 7.79
C VAL A 93 7.13 14.87 8.30
N ILE A 94 6.12 14.05 8.54
CA ILE A 94 4.88 14.51 9.13
C ILE A 94 4.86 14.10 10.59
N ASP A 95 4.93 15.10 11.46
CA ASP A 95 4.68 14.92 12.88
C ASP A 95 3.18 14.68 13.11
N TYR A 96 2.86 13.58 13.79
CA TYR A 96 1.50 13.14 14.07
C TYR A 96 1.29 13.13 15.59
N GLY A 97 1.31 14.33 16.18
CA GLY A 97 0.98 14.56 17.59
C GLY A 97 -0.39 14.03 17.99
#